data_AF-A0A2A5GXM6-F1
#
_entry.id   AF-A0A2A5GXM6-F1
#
_cell.length_a   1.000
_cell.length_b   1.000
_cell.length_c   1.000
_cell.angle_alpha   90.00
_cell.angle_beta   90.00
_cell.angle_gamma   90.00
#
_symmetry.space_group_name_H-M   'P 1'
#
loop_
_entity.id
_entity.type
_entity.pdbx_description
1 polymer ?
#
loop_
_entity_poly.entity_id
_entity_poly.type
_entity_poly.pdbx_seq_one_letter_code
_entity_poly.pdbx_strand_id
1 'polypeptide(L)'
;MLKNLIRILASLPVLFLSINVYAEDAKYQSTYESPRVFNKFFKGGVDLDGFTKNILRFFKSGRDGAKDTFSKQDLDELRKTLLDQATYRQLTGLVRFDKNLDAKLSVNEMVLSMGSNYRGQSSRSEEGLKRHSMLDLDKDGSISYQEMATLTRESIASVERNDSYFLAREYLWLDPNKDNIITLDELKFLAGKAFRTSDINNDGLISLAEYNKVKEYKNSHASSTCSFGNIEFPKDLVVYASLVGKGQVYKGGTVFKNRRVQTITKVSVNKDDRPVALILAGGEPMIWEIDVSDNTDIYAVVLISRYEQEIIGLNKKTIVLNSKSRKGQGCGYVSFSDQNLVQLNPLSRRLFGKSSDMYFVPERLGEVTINSKIIEGTVKANKKYKPSPVTNIEASPSYYTPRRILPREVEILKAVSEGYIRTAMDQDTEIWLDLLERKERVSPTIDVPLIAGVTLRETLPKIYSGNAYVVLKDTSCTEMNLNAQSLSFIVPKGINPPENCSPGTDIYDLNTLSCTGARFGRHPHCRTRGY
;
A
#
# COMPACT_ATOMS: atom_id res chain seq x y z
N MET A 1 27.92 75.10 21.55
CA MET A 1 26.82 74.68 20.66
C MET A 1 27.08 73.40 19.86
N LEU A 2 28.33 72.98 19.61
CA LEU A 2 28.61 71.75 18.84
C LEU A 2 28.45 70.41 19.60
N LYS A 3 28.37 70.44 20.95
CA LYS A 3 28.23 69.23 21.78
C LYS A 3 26.78 68.74 21.97
N ASN A 4 25.78 69.55 21.64
CA ASN A 4 24.36 69.17 21.74
C ASN A 4 23.77 68.63 20.43
N LEU A 5 24.46 68.79 19.29
CA LEU A 5 24.02 68.17 18.03
C LEU A 5 24.37 66.67 17.94
N ILE A 6 25.41 66.22 18.66
CA ILE A 6 25.88 64.82 18.62
C ILE A 6 25.03 63.91 19.53
N ARG A 7 24.28 64.48 20.51
CA ARG A 7 23.37 63.69 21.36
C ARG A 7 21.98 63.46 20.77
N ILE A 8 21.59 64.19 19.72
CA ILE A 8 20.30 63.97 19.03
C ILE A 8 20.43 62.95 17.88
N LEU A 9 21.65 62.67 17.40
CA LEU A 9 21.91 61.67 16.37
C LEU A 9 22.30 60.28 16.91
N ALA A 10 22.38 60.10 18.24
CA ALA A 10 22.72 58.83 18.88
C ALA A 10 21.49 58.07 19.45
N SER A 11 20.28 58.57 19.23
CA SER A 11 19.01 57.98 19.73
C SER A 11 18.07 57.46 18.64
N LEU A 12 18.55 57.32 17.40
CA LEU A 12 17.90 56.57 16.32
C LEU A 12 18.96 55.76 15.57
N PRO A 13 19.21 54.49 15.97
CA PRO A 13 18.60 53.38 15.23
C PRO A 13 18.40 52.12 16.12
N VAL A 14 17.33 52.07 16.92
CA VAL A 14 16.88 50.81 17.56
C VAL A 14 15.39 50.54 17.32
N LEU A 15 14.71 51.41 16.54
CA LEU A 15 13.27 51.33 16.29
C LEU A 15 12.87 50.94 14.84
N PHE A 16 13.78 50.28 14.11
CA PHE A 16 13.52 49.77 12.75
C PHE A 16 13.93 48.28 12.58
N LEU A 17 13.70 47.46 13.61
CA LEU A 17 13.88 46.00 13.52
C LEU A 17 12.60 45.19 13.84
N SER A 18 11.43 45.84 13.90
CA SER A 18 10.17 45.18 14.27
C SER A 18 9.02 45.35 13.27
N ILE A 19 9.27 45.75 12.02
CA ILE A 19 8.19 45.83 11.01
C ILE A 19 8.70 45.37 9.64
N ASN A 20 8.77 44.06 9.46
CA ASN A 20 8.61 43.39 8.16
C ASN A 20 8.33 41.88 8.35
N VAL A 21 7.66 41.50 9.44
CA VAL A 21 7.38 40.07 9.71
C VAL A 21 6.29 39.52 8.78
N TYR A 22 5.49 40.39 8.17
CA TYR A 22 4.40 40.01 7.29
C TYR A 22 4.39 40.87 6.02
N ALA A 23 5.40 40.72 5.15
CA ALA A 23 5.30 41.25 3.80
C ALA A 23 4.11 40.58 3.09
N GLU A 24 3.13 41.35 2.63
CA GLU A 24 1.88 40.86 2.03
C GLU A 24 2.15 39.96 0.80
N ASP A 25 3.27 40.16 0.11
CA ASP A 25 3.71 39.39 -1.07
C ASP A 25 4.60 38.18 -0.75
N ALA A 26 4.73 37.79 0.52
CA ALA A 26 5.58 36.66 0.88
C ALA A 26 5.15 35.38 0.14
N LYS A 27 6.10 34.77 -0.59
CA LYS A 27 6.03 33.42 -1.16
C LYS A 27 7.07 32.53 -0.48
N TYR A 28 6.86 31.21 -0.50
CA TYR A 28 7.94 30.27 -0.23
C TYR A 28 8.92 30.27 -1.43
N GLN A 29 10.19 29.90 -1.23
CA GLN A 29 11.14 29.86 -2.34
C GLN A 29 10.75 28.80 -3.37
N SER A 30 10.00 27.79 -2.93
CA SER A 30 9.39 26.79 -3.80
C SER A 30 8.14 26.17 -3.16
N THR A 31 7.33 25.48 -3.98
CA THR A 31 6.18 24.70 -3.49
C THR A 31 6.56 23.55 -2.56
N TYR A 32 7.85 23.20 -2.43
CA TYR A 32 8.34 22.18 -1.51
C TYR A 32 8.51 22.70 -0.08
N GLU A 33 8.87 23.97 0.06
CA GLU A 33 8.97 24.64 1.35
C GLU A 33 7.60 24.95 1.95
N SER A 34 6.54 24.93 1.12
CA SER A 34 5.17 25.00 1.60
C SER A 34 4.86 23.83 2.53
N PRO A 35 4.34 24.10 3.75
CA PRO A 35 3.91 23.08 4.69
C PRO A 35 3.01 22.02 4.08
N ARG A 36 3.27 20.75 4.43
CA ARG A 36 2.55 19.61 3.88
C ARG A 36 1.07 19.59 4.23
N VAL A 37 0.72 20.16 5.37
CA VAL A 37 -0.67 20.27 5.81
C VAL A 37 -1.52 21.01 4.79
N PHE A 38 -0.96 22.04 4.13
CA PHE A 38 -1.63 22.80 3.08
C PHE A 38 -1.82 22.02 1.78
N ASN A 39 -0.96 21.03 1.51
CA ASN A 39 -1.02 20.27 0.27
C ASN A 39 -2.29 19.45 0.12
N LYS A 40 -2.91 19.02 1.22
CA LYS A 40 -4.19 18.28 1.18
C LYS A 40 -5.35 19.15 0.68
N PHE A 41 -5.18 20.46 0.67
CA PHE A 41 -6.22 21.42 0.31
C PHE A 41 -6.04 22.03 -1.08
N PHE A 42 -4.92 21.77 -1.77
CA PHE A 42 -4.76 22.16 -3.17
C PHE A 42 -5.66 21.31 -4.06
N LYS A 43 -6.60 21.96 -4.74
CA LYS A 43 -7.43 21.39 -5.80
C LYS A 43 -7.46 22.41 -6.95
N GLY A 44 -7.52 21.92 -8.19
CA GLY A 44 -7.71 22.81 -9.34
C GLY A 44 -9.04 23.55 -9.25
N GLY A 45 -9.05 24.83 -9.59
CA GLY A 45 -10.22 25.70 -9.55
C GLY A 45 -10.55 26.27 -8.17
N VAL A 46 -9.55 26.39 -7.28
CA VAL A 46 -9.73 26.97 -5.94
C VAL A 46 -9.05 28.33 -5.87
N ASP A 47 -9.78 29.33 -5.38
CA ASP A 47 -9.28 30.68 -5.09
C ASP A 47 -8.70 30.77 -3.66
N LEU A 48 -8.10 31.90 -3.32
CA LEU A 48 -7.46 32.10 -2.02
C LEU A 48 -8.45 31.96 -0.84
N ASP A 49 -9.68 32.48 -0.98
CA ASP A 49 -10.69 32.37 0.07
C ASP A 49 -11.14 30.93 0.26
N GLY A 50 -11.46 30.21 -0.82
CA GLY A 50 -11.83 28.82 -0.80
C GLY A 50 -10.73 27.93 -0.20
N PHE A 51 -9.47 28.20 -0.55
CA PHE A 51 -8.30 27.51 0.01
C PHE A 51 -8.18 27.75 1.52
N THR A 52 -8.21 29.01 1.94
CA THR A 52 -8.11 29.42 3.34
C THR A 52 -9.28 28.84 4.15
N LYS A 53 -10.50 28.93 3.66
CA LYS A 53 -11.71 28.38 4.28
C LYS A 53 -11.61 26.86 4.51
N ASN A 54 -11.00 26.12 3.57
CA ASN A 54 -10.81 24.68 3.72
C ASN A 54 -9.78 24.33 4.81
N ILE A 55 -8.69 25.10 4.93
CA ILE A 55 -7.70 24.96 6.00
C ILE A 55 -8.32 25.29 7.36
N LEU A 56 -9.06 26.40 7.43
CA LEU A 56 -9.72 26.89 8.64
C LEU A 56 -10.91 26.03 9.09
N ARG A 57 -11.43 25.13 8.24
CA ARG A 57 -12.52 24.22 8.62
C ARG A 57 -12.16 23.40 9.86
N PHE A 58 -10.88 23.04 10.02
CA PHE A 58 -10.39 22.34 11.19
C PHE A 58 -10.70 23.10 12.50
N PHE A 59 -10.43 24.41 12.54
CA PHE A 59 -10.70 25.27 13.69
C PHE A 59 -12.20 25.48 13.93
N LYS A 60 -12.99 25.55 12.85
CA LYS A 60 -14.44 25.78 12.92
C LYS A 60 -15.26 24.53 13.27
N SER A 61 -14.69 23.34 13.17
CA SER A 61 -15.39 22.07 13.46
C SER A 61 -15.33 21.61 14.93
N GLY A 62 -14.69 22.39 15.80
CA GLY A 62 -14.61 22.11 17.24
C GLY A 62 -15.98 22.19 17.94
N ARG A 63 -16.18 21.37 18.98
CA ARG A 63 -17.43 21.25 19.73
C ARG A 63 -17.83 22.52 20.51
N ASP A 64 -16.88 23.43 20.73
CA ASP A 64 -17.02 24.61 21.60
C ASP A 64 -17.14 25.94 20.84
N GLY A 65 -17.51 25.90 19.55
CA GLY A 65 -17.56 27.09 18.70
C GLY A 65 -16.23 27.42 18.04
N ALA A 66 -16.21 28.48 17.24
CA ALA A 66 -15.02 28.92 16.51
C ALA A 66 -13.98 29.43 17.49
N LYS A 67 -13.04 28.57 17.91
CA LYS A 67 -11.81 29.00 18.58
C LYS A 67 -10.89 29.61 17.53
N ASP A 68 -10.40 30.83 17.78
CA ASP A 68 -9.45 31.52 16.91
C ASP A 68 -7.99 31.12 17.17
N THR A 69 -7.76 30.21 18.12
CA THR A 69 -6.44 29.70 18.50
C THR A 69 -6.49 28.19 18.70
N PHE A 70 -5.40 27.51 18.39
CA PHE A 70 -5.21 26.10 18.69
C PHE A 70 -3.88 25.94 19.42
N SER A 71 -3.93 25.46 20.66
CA SER A 71 -2.79 25.33 21.54
C SER A 71 -2.34 23.88 21.69
N LYS A 72 -1.15 23.67 22.26
CA LYS A 72 -0.70 22.34 22.70
C LYS A 72 -1.69 21.66 23.66
N GLN A 73 -2.37 22.43 24.51
CA GLN A 73 -3.38 21.89 25.42
C GLN A 73 -4.58 21.32 24.65
N ASP A 74 -5.05 22.00 23.60
CA ASP A 74 -6.12 21.50 22.74
C ASP A 74 -5.70 20.20 22.01
N LEU A 75 -4.41 20.08 21.61
CA LEU A 75 -3.87 18.85 21.04
C LEU A 75 -3.87 17.68 22.05
N ASP A 76 -3.46 17.94 23.28
CA ASP A 76 -3.43 16.93 24.35
C ASP A 76 -4.85 16.50 24.73
N GLU A 77 -5.81 17.43 24.76
CA GLU A 77 -7.23 17.14 24.98
C GLU A 77 -7.83 16.31 23.84
N LEU A 78 -7.50 16.64 22.59
CA LEU A 78 -7.90 15.85 21.42
C LEU A 78 -7.31 14.43 21.50
N ARG A 79 -6.03 14.31 21.87
CA ARG A 79 -5.38 13.01 22.06
C ARG A 79 -6.12 12.19 23.11
N LYS A 80 -6.40 12.79 24.27
CA LYS A 80 -7.13 12.16 25.37
C LYS A 80 -8.50 11.69 24.90
N THR A 81 -9.27 12.55 24.25
CA THR A 81 -10.60 12.22 23.69
C THR A 81 -10.54 11.03 22.73
N LEU A 82 -9.55 10.99 21.83
CA LEU A 82 -9.40 9.88 20.88
C LEU A 82 -8.97 8.57 21.56
N LEU A 83 -8.14 8.66 22.60
CA LEU A 83 -7.78 7.51 23.42
C LEU A 83 -9.00 6.99 24.17
N ASP A 84 -9.78 7.86 24.82
CA ASP A 84 -11.01 7.50 25.52
C ASP A 84 -12.02 6.82 24.57
N GLN A 85 -12.17 7.34 23.34
CA GLN A 85 -13.00 6.72 22.30
C GLN A 85 -12.47 5.36 21.83
N ALA A 86 -11.15 5.18 21.76
CA ALA A 86 -10.54 3.90 21.42
C ALA A 86 -10.79 2.88 22.55
N THR A 87 -10.62 3.31 23.80
CA THR A 87 -10.89 2.51 25.00
C THR A 87 -12.36 2.10 25.06
N TYR A 88 -13.28 3.04 24.84
CA TYR A 88 -14.71 2.75 24.80
C TYR A 88 -15.07 1.73 23.71
N ARG A 89 -14.53 1.87 22.48
CA ARG A 89 -14.74 0.91 21.40
C ARG A 89 -14.17 -0.48 21.71
N GLN A 90 -13.01 -0.53 22.36
CA GLN A 90 -12.41 -1.79 22.81
C GLN A 90 -13.30 -2.46 23.87
N LEU A 91 -13.71 -1.72 24.90
CA LEU A 91 -14.60 -2.20 25.96
C LEU A 91 -15.93 -2.71 25.41
N THR A 92 -16.68 -1.88 24.67
CA THR A 92 -17.96 -2.29 24.06
C THR A 92 -17.81 -3.50 23.12
N GLY A 93 -16.69 -3.58 22.40
CA GLY A 93 -16.38 -4.70 21.51
C GLY A 93 -16.05 -6.02 22.23
N LEU A 94 -15.61 -5.96 23.49
CA LEU A 94 -15.25 -7.12 24.29
C LEU A 94 -16.34 -7.52 25.29
N VAL A 95 -17.04 -6.56 25.90
CA VAL A 95 -18.14 -6.81 26.85
C VAL A 95 -19.26 -7.67 26.22
N ARG A 96 -19.52 -7.54 24.92
CA ARG A 96 -20.49 -8.41 24.22
C ARG A 96 -20.16 -9.92 24.25
N PHE A 97 -18.92 -10.25 24.59
CA PHE A 97 -18.43 -11.61 24.70
C PHE A 97 -18.59 -12.20 26.10
N ASP A 98 -18.69 -11.36 27.13
CA ASP A 98 -19.03 -11.74 28.51
C ASP A 98 -20.49 -12.21 28.52
N LYS A 99 -20.70 -13.54 28.61
CA LYS A 99 -22.04 -14.15 28.46
C LYS A 99 -22.73 -14.35 29.79
N ASN A 100 -21.96 -14.57 30.84
CA ASN A 100 -22.45 -14.79 32.19
C ASN A 100 -22.55 -13.47 32.99
N LEU A 101 -22.06 -12.35 32.45
CA LEU A 101 -22.04 -11.02 33.05
C LEU A 101 -21.27 -10.97 34.38
N ASP A 102 -20.21 -11.79 34.51
CA ASP A 102 -19.36 -11.84 35.71
C ASP A 102 -18.26 -10.77 35.74
N ALA A 103 -18.28 -9.86 34.77
CA ALA A 103 -17.30 -8.79 34.58
C ALA A 103 -15.87 -9.29 34.32
N LYS A 104 -15.73 -10.55 33.92
CA LYS A 104 -14.51 -11.14 33.39
C LYS A 104 -14.81 -11.77 32.04
N LEU A 105 -13.78 -11.90 31.22
CA LEU A 105 -13.90 -12.57 29.94
C LEU A 105 -12.98 -13.78 29.91
N SER A 106 -13.58 -14.97 30.00
CA SER A 106 -12.83 -16.22 29.90
C SER A 106 -12.45 -16.55 28.46
N VAL A 107 -11.42 -17.39 28.29
CA VAL A 107 -11.04 -17.97 26.99
C VAL A 107 -12.25 -18.63 26.30
N ASN A 108 -13.07 -19.36 27.04
CA ASN A 108 -14.22 -20.08 26.50
C ASN A 108 -15.28 -19.12 25.95
N GLU A 109 -15.56 -18.02 26.65
CA GLU A 109 -16.50 -17.00 26.18
C GLU A 109 -16.01 -16.29 24.91
N MET A 110 -14.71 -16.03 24.80
CA MET A 110 -14.12 -15.51 23.56
C MET A 110 -14.23 -16.48 22.40
N VAL A 111 -13.95 -17.77 22.62
CA VAL A 111 -14.00 -18.79 21.57
C VAL A 111 -15.46 -19.05 21.14
N LEU A 112 -16.38 -19.16 22.10
CA LEU A 112 -17.81 -19.40 21.84
C LEU A 112 -18.46 -18.23 21.10
N SER A 113 -18.09 -16.99 21.46
CA SER A 113 -18.64 -15.81 20.79
C SER A 113 -18.09 -15.56 19.38
N MET A 114 -16.96 -16.19 19.02
CA MET A 114 -16.40 -16.16 17.68
C MET A 114 -16.94 -17.27 16.75
N GLY A 115 -17.71 -18.23 17.29
CA GLY A 115 -18.15 -19.41 16.56
C GLY A 115 -19.62 -19.77 16.77
N SER A 116 -20.48 -19.39 15.82
CA SER A 116 -21.77 -20.09 15.64
C SER A 116 -22.31 -20.16 14.21
N ASN A 117 -21.68 -19.57 13.17
CA ASN A 117 -22.27 -19.59 11.81
C ASN A 117 -21.32 -19.73 10.59
N TYR A 118 -20.02 -20.01 10.72
CA TYR A 118 -19.15 -20.07 9.52
C TYR A 118 -18.09 -21.18 9.58
N ARG A 119 -17.95 -21.92 8.46
CA ARG A 119 -16.93 -22.97 8.21
C ARG A 119 -15.51 -22.37 8.24
N GLY A 120 -14.79 -22.58 9.35
CA GLY A 120 -13.40 -22.13 9.53
C GLY A 120 -13.00 -21.98 11.00
N GLN A 121 -13.08 -23.08 11.77
CA GLN A 121 -12.92 -23.05 13.24
C GLN A 121 -11.47 -22.91 13.74
N SER A 122 -10.46 -23.36 12.98
CA SER A 122 -9.07 -23.45 13.49
C SER A 122 -8.31 -22.13 13.49
N SER A 123 -8.51 -21.26 12.49
CA SER A 123 -7.77 -19.99 12.39
C SER A 123 -8.30 -18.92 13.35
N ARG A 124 -9.59 -18.96 13.72
CA ARG A 124 -10.20 -17.98 14.64
C ARG A 124 -10.07 -18.35 16.11
N SER A 125 -9.97 -19.64 16.46
CA SER A 125 -9.62 -20.04 17.84
C SER A 125 -8.20 -19.60 18.20
N GLU A 126 -7.24 -19.72 17.26
CA GLU A 126 -5.88 -19.18 17.42
C GLU A 126 -5.88 -17.65 17.56
N GLU A 127 -6.69 -16.93 16.78
CA GLU A 127 -6.80 -15.48 16.88
C GLU A 127 -7.44 -15.04 18.21
N GLY A 128 -8.47 -15.76 18.68
CA GLY A 128 -9.10 -15.55 19.99
C GLY A 128 -8.13 -15.78 21.15
N LEU A 129 -7.36 -16.88 21.12
CA LEU A 129 -6.33 -17.20 22.12
C LEU A 129 -5.19 -16.18 22.11
N LYS A 130 -4.74 -15.78 20.92
CA LYS A 130 -3.72 -14.75 20.76
C LYS A 130 -4.20 -13.41 21.32
N ARG A 131 -5.46 -13.04 21.06
CA ARG A 131 -6.04 -11.82 21.60
C ARG A 131 -6.23 -11.89 23.11
N HIS A 132 -6.64 -13.04 23.63
CA HIS A 132 -6.74 -13.27 25.08
C HIS A 132 -5.40 -13.06 25.77
N SER A 133 -4.35 -13.76 25.32
CA SER A 133 -3.00 -13.65 25.88
C SER A 133 -2.36 -12.25 25.76
N MET A 134 -2.85 -11.39 24.87
CA MET A 134 -2.40 -9.99 24.78
C MET A 134 -3.09 -9.05 25.78
N LEU A 135 -4.29 -9.42 26.23
CA LEU A 135 -5.13 -8.58 27.07
C LEU A 135 -5.18 -9.05 28.53
N ASP A 136 -4.97 -10.35 28.78
CA ASP A 136 -4.74 -10.92 30.10
C ASP A 136 -3.33 -10.54 30.60
N LEU A 137 -3.24 -9.40 31.29
CA LEU A 137 -1.99 -8.76 31.68
C LEU A 137 -1.42 -9.38 32.96
N ASP A 138 -2.29 -9.76 33.90
CA ASP A 138 -1.91 -10.42 35.14
C ASP A 138 -1.80 -11.94 35.03
N LYS A 139 -2.25 -12.52 33.90
CA LYS A 139 -2.19 -13.94 33.58
C LYS A 139 -3.05 -14.79 34.51
N ASP A 140 -4.16 -14.24 35.01
CA ASP A 140 -5.12 -14.97 35.84
C ASP A 140 -6.01 -15.93 35.01
N GLY A 141 -5.87 -15.92 33.68
CA GLY A 141 -6.61 -16.78 32.76
C GLY A 141 -7.97 -16.23 32.36
N SER A 142 -8.28 -15.00 32.74
CA SER A 142 -9.45 -14.22 32.34
C SER A 142 -9.01 -12.80 31.96
N ILE A 143 -9.90 -12.04 31.33
CA ILE A 143 -9.64 -10.61 31.06
C ILE A 143 -10.64 -9.79 31.87
N SER A 144 -10.14 -9.06 32.86
CA SER A 144 -10.92 -8.12 33.66
C SER A 144 -11.31 -6.87 32.86
N TYR A 145 -12.28 -6.09 33.35
CA TYR A 145 -12.69 -4.84 32.70
C TYR A 145 -11.55 -3.80 32.69
N GLN A 146 -10.70 -3.80 33.71
CA GLN A 146 -9.52 -2.94 33.78
C GLN A 146 -8.51 -3.29 32.68
N GLU A 147 -8.31 -4.56 32.42
CA GLU A 147 -7.45 -5.05 31.35
C GLU A 147 -8.06 -4.77 29.96
N MET A 148 -9.36 -4.96 29.80
CA MET A 148 -10.08 -4.59 28.58
C MET A 148 -10.02 -3.08 28.31
N ALA A 149 -9.94 -2.24 29.34
CA ALA A 149 -9.77 -0.80 29.21
C ALA A 149 -8.33 -0.40 28.84
N THR A 150 -7.36 -1.31 29.01
CA THR A 150 -5.96 -1.04 28.69
C THR A 150 -5.73 -1.14 27.18
N LEU A 151 -5.38 -0.01 26.57
CA LEU A 151 -5.08 0.03 25.15
C LEU A 151 -3.73 -0.61 24.84
N THR A 152 -3.72 -1.45 23.82
CA THR A 152 -2.46 -1.98 23.27
C THR A 152 -1.62 -0.86 22.63
N ARG A 153 -0.31 -1.04 22.55
CA ARG A 153 0.59 -0.10 21.84
C ARG A 153 0.15 0.17 20.40
N GLU A 154 -0.39 -0.85 19.73
CA GLU A 154 -0.92 -0.72 18.37
C GLU A 154 -2.15 0.18 18.31
N SER A 155 -3.05 0.05 19.28
CA SER A 155 -4.26 0.88 19.41
C SER A 155 -3.90 2.34 19.67
N ILE A 156 -2.94 2.60 20.56
CA ILE A 156 -2.40 3.95 20.79
C ILE A 156 -1.77 4.51 19.51
N ALA A 157 -0.95 3.72 18.81
CA ALA A 157 -0.34 4.14 17.56
C ALA A 157 -1.38 4.40 16.45
N SER A 158 -2.52 3.71 16.48
CA SER A 158 -3.64 3.96 15.55
C SER A 158 -4.32 5.30 15.82
N VAL A 159 -4.46 5.70 17.08
CA VAL A 159 -4.93 7.04 17.48
C VAL A 159 -3.95 8.10 16.99
N GLU A 160 -2.65 7.88 17.12
CA GLU A 160 -1.63 8.82 16.63
C GLU A 160 -1.56 8.92 15.10
N ARG A 161 -2.10 7.92 14.39
CA ARG A 161 -2.30 7.93 12.93
C ARG A 161 -3.65 8.50 12.51
N ASN A 162 -4.54 8.82 13.45
CA ASN A 162 -5.83 9.44 13.13
C ASN A 162 -5.59 10.77 12.38
N ASP A 163 -6.28 10.95 11.26
CA ASP A 163 -6.06 12.11 10.39
C ASP A 163 -6.24 13.45 11.12
N SER A 164 -7.24 13.55 12.01
CA SER A 164 -7.51 14.77 12.77
C SER A 164 -6.37 15.08 13.75
N TYR A 165 -5.90 14.08 14.50
CA TYR A 165 -4.77 14.26 15.42
C TYR A 165 -3.46 14.56 14.70
N PHE A 166 -3.22 13.88 13.58
CA PHE A 166 -2.05 14.14 12.75
C PHE A 166 -2.05 15.58 12.23
N LEU A 167 -3.18 16.05 11.67
CA LEU A 167 -3.33 17.42 11.17
C LEU A 167 -3.15 18.46 12.28
N ALA A 168 -3.78 18.24 13.43
CA ALA A 168 -3.68 19.08 14.61
C ALA A 168 -2.22 19.28 15.05
N ARG A 169 -1.46 18.18 15.10
CA ARG A 169 -0.05 18.20 15.46
C ARG A 169 0.80 18.93 14.42
N GLU A 170 0.50 18.76 13.13
CA GLU A 170 1.23 19.46 12.07
C GLU A 170 0.98 20.99 12.14
N TYR A 171 -0.22 21.44 12.50
CA TYR A 171 -0.49 22.88 12.66
C TYR A 171 0.35 23.52 13.77
N LEU A 172 0.46 22.87 14.94
CA LEU A 172 1.33 23.35 16.01
C LEU A 172 2.81 23.35 15.64
N TRP A 173 3.22 22.51 14.67
CA TRP A 173 4.60 22.53 14.18
C TRP A 173 4.89 23.73 13.25
N LEU A 174 3.85 24.40 12.75
CA LEU A 174 3.99 25.58 11.91
C LEU A 174 4.11 26.88 12.68
N ASP A 175 3.75 26.87 13.95
CA ASP A 175 3.82 27.99 14.88
C ASP A 175 5.09 28.83 14.63
N PRO A 176 4.95 30.00 13.95
CA PRO A 176 6.10 30.78 13.52
C PRO A 176 6.86 31.39 14.68
N ASN A 177 6.14 31.76 15.74
CA ASN A 177 6.68 32.49 16.89
C ASN A 177 7.13 31.54 18.03
N LYS A 178 6.72 30.25 17.95
CA LYS A 178 7.05 29.16 18.88
C LYS A 178 6.49 29.33 20.29
N ASP A 179 5.37 30.04 20.45
CA ASP A 179 4.66 30.19 21.72
C ASP A 179 3.78 28.98 22.09
N ASN A 180 3.76 27.95 21.23
CA ASN A 180 2.95 26.73 21.30
C ASN A 180 1.45 26.96 21.06
N ILE A 181 1.11 28.07 20.41
CA ILE A 181 -0.24 28.44 20.00
C ILE A 181 -0.17 28.81 18.52
N ILE A 182 -1.02 28.19 17.71
CA ILE A 182 -1.21 28.64 16.33
C ILE A 182 -2.51 29.44 16.27
N THR A 183 -2.38 30.72 15.95
CA THR A 183 -3.51 31.63 15.80
C THR A 183 -4.11 31.55 14.41
N LEU A 184 -5.37 32.00 14.27
CA LEU A 184 -6.06 32.09 12.99
C LEU A 184 -5.28 32.93 11.98
N ASP A 185 -4.68 34.04 12.42
CA ASP A 185 -4.00 34.99 11.55
C ASP A 185 -2.63 34.47 11.09
N GLU A 186 -1.88 33.79 11.96
CA GLU A 186 -0.66 33.08 11.56
C GLU A 186 -0.96 32.01 10.51
N LEU A 187 -2.04 31.24 10.73
CA LEU A 187 -2.41 30.18 9.81
C LEU A 187 -2.89 30.74 8.47
N LYS A 188 -3.69 31.81 8.46
CA LYS A 188 -4.08 32.53 7.23
C LYS A 188 -2.87 33.06 6.50
N PHE A 189 -1.90 33.64 7.21
CA PHE A 189 -0.68 34.15 6.59
C PHE A 189 0.11 33.05 5.91
N LEU A 190 0.35 31.93 6.60
CA LEU A 190 1.06 30.78 6.05
C LEU A 190 0.30 30.13 4.88
N ALA A 191 -1.03 30.05 4.97
CA ALA A 191 -1.89 29.58 3.89
C ALA A 191 -1.80 30.50 2.66
N GLY A 192 -1.86 31.81 2.85
CA GLY A 192 -1.70 32.79 1.77
C GLY A 192 -0.33 32.69 1.11
N LYS A 193 0.73 32.50 1.91
CA LYS A 193 2.10 32.24 1.41
C LYS A 193 2.15 30.96 0.56
N ALA A 194 1.49 29.88 0.99
CA ALA A 194 1.43 28.61 0.26
C ALA A 194 0.63 28.74 -1.05
N PHE A 195 -0.48 29.45 -1.00
CA PHE A 195 -1.33 29.73 -2.15
C PHE A 195 -0.57 30.50 -3.22
N ARG A 196 0.01 31.65 -2.87
CA ARG A 196 0.80 32.49 -3.80
C ARG A 196 2.02 31.77 -4.37
N THR A 197 2.57 30.78 -3.66
CA THR A 197 3.67 29.95 -4.20
C THR A 197 3.17 29.00 -5.30
N SER A 198 1.91 28.59 -5.24
CA SER A 198 1.30 27.63 -6.16
C SER A 198 0.52 28.30 -7.30
N ASP A 199 0.04 29.51 -7.07
CA ASP A 199 -0.48 30.44 -8.07
C ASP A 199 0.70 31.05 -8.84
N ILE A 200 0.98 30.48 -10.02
CA ILE A 200 2.17 30.75 -10.82
C ILE A 200 1.97 32.05 -11.60
N ASN A 201 0.76 32.28 -12.12
CA ASN A 201 0.43 33.46 -12.92
C ASN A 201 -0.08 34.66 -12.07
N ASN A 202 -0.27 34.47 -10.76
CA ASN A 202 -0.78 35.47 -9.81
C ASN A 202 -2.19 35.98 -10.16
N ASP A 203 -3.03 35.13 -10.73
CA ASP A 203 -4.41 35.51 -11.07
C ASP A 203 -5.40 35.32 -9.90
N GLY A 204 -4.90 34.86 -8.74
CA GLY A 204 -5.71 34.64 -7.55
C GLY A 204 -6.47 33.31 -7.57
N LEU A 205 -6.22 32.44 -8.56
CA LEU A 205 -6.88 31.16 -8.75
C LEU A 205 -5.86 30.06 -9.08
N ILE A 206 -5.86 28.97 -8.31
CA ILE A 206 -5.03 27.82 -8.67
C ILE A 206 -5.74 27.04 -9.77
N SER A 207 -5.36 27.30 -11.02
CA SER A 207 -5.93 26.61 -12.18
C SER A 207 -5.60 25.11 -12.17
N LEU A 208 -6.34 24.30 -12.94
CA LEU A 208 -6.02 22.88 -13.11
C LEU A 208 -4.60 22.69 -13.69
N ALA A 209 -4.17 23.60 -14.57
CA ALA A 209 -2.84 23.58 -15.16
C ALA A 209 -1.75 23.83 -14.10
N GLU A 210 -1.94 24.80 -13.22
CA GLU A 210 -0.99 25.08 -12.12
C GLU A 210 -0.99 23.97 -11.09
N TYR A 211 -2.16 23.45 -10.72
CA TYR A 211 -2.26 22.27 -9.87
C TYR A 211 -1.48 21.08 -10.45
N ASN A 212 -1.65 20.81 -11.76
CA ASN A 212 -0.92 19.74 -12.44
C ASN A 212 0.57 20.04 -12.50
N LYS A 213 0.99 21.29 -12.76
CA LYS A 213 2.41 21.69 -12.68
C LYS A 213 2.96 21.46 -11.28
N VAL A 214 2.30 21.90 -10.21
CA VAL A 214 2.73 21.66 -8.84
C VAL A 214 2.81 20.15 -8.55
N LYS A 215 1.89 19.34 -9.08
CA LYS A 215 1.90 17.88 -8.96
C LYS A 215 3.04 17.23 -9.75
N GLU A 216 3.31 17.69 -10.97
CA GLU A 216 4.41 17.23 -11.84
C GLU A 216 5.78 17.67 -11.32
N TYR A 217 5.92 18.92 -10.86
CA TYR A 217 7.09 19.42 -10.14
C TYR A 217 7.32 18.63 -8.85
N LYS A 218 6.27 18.25 -8.11
CA LYS A 218 6.40 17.34 -6.95
C LYS A 218 6.81 15.93 -7.37
N ASN A 219 6.31 15.40 -8.48
CA ASN A 219 6.70 14.07 -8.95
C ASN A 219 8.13 14.03 -9.51
N SER A 220 8.59 15.13 -10.13
CA SER A 220 9.94 15.29 -10.67
C SER A 220 10.97 15.72 -9.62
N HIS A 221 10.61 16.52 -8.61
CA HIS A 221 11.48 16.88 -7.49
C HIS A 221 11.42 15.90 -6.31
N ALA A 222 10.39 15.05 -6.22
CA ALA A 222 10.51 13.78 -5.50
C ALA A 222 11.55 12.86 -6.15
N SER A 223 11.97 13.14 -7.39
CA SER A 223 12.95 12.34 -8.15
C SER A 223 14.39 12.85 -8.07
N SER A 224 14.70 14.01 -7.46
CA SER A 224 16.09 14.48 -7.35
C SER A 224 16.92 13.76 -6.27
N THR A 225 16.35 12.78 -5.58
CA THR A 225 17.05 11.93 -4.58
C THR A 225 16.92 10.43 -4.84
N CYS A 226 16.24 10.01 -5.92
CA CYS A 226 16.18 8.61 -6.36
C CYS A 226 16.98 8.41 -7.64
N SER A 227 18.27 8.72 -7.54
CA SER A 227 19.22 8.40 -8.59
C SER A 227 20.57 8.14 -7.93
N PHE A 228 21.41 7.41 -8.62
CA PHE A 228 22.82 7.29 -8.25
C PHE A 228 23.64 8.51 -8.72
N GLY A 229 22.99 9.61 -9.14
CA GLY A 229 23.67 10.73 -9.79
C GLY A 229 24.22 10.34 -11.16
N ASN A 230 25.43 10.80 -11.49
CA ASN A 230 26.11 10.54 -12.76
C ASN A 230 26.98 9.26 -12.73
N ILE A 231 26.50 8.20 -12.08
CA ILE A 231 27.23 6.92 -12.06
C ILE A 231 26.92 6.16 -13.34
N GLU A 232 27.96 5.83 -14.09
CA GLU A 232 27.86 4.91 -15.22
C GLU A 232 27.90 3.47 -14.74
N PHE A 233 26.83 2.73 -15.03
CA PHE A 233 26.74 1.31 -14.71
C PHE A 233 27.39 0.44 -15.79
N PRO A 234 27.99 -0.71 -15.43
CA PRO A 234 28.46 -1.69 -16.41
C PRO A 234 27.33 -2.09 -17.37
N LYS A 235 27.64 -2.25 -18.66
CA LYS A 235 26.63 -2.62 -19.68
C LYS A 235 26.00 -3.98 -19.44
N ASP A 236 26.74 -4.88 -18.79
CA ASP A 236 26.35 -6.24 -18.43
C ASP A 236 25.75 -6.36 -17.03
N LEU A 237 25.54 -5.23 -16.33
CA LEU A 237 24.89 -5.18 -15.02
C LEU A 237 23.52 -5.88 -15.07
N VAL A 238 23.29 -6.79 -14.13
CA VAL A 238 21.96 -7.35 -13.89
C VAL A 238 21.30 -6.69 -12.69
N VAL A 239 19.99 -6.49 -12.79
CA VAL A 239 19.18 -5.91 -11.74
C VAL A 239 18.23 -6.96 -11.20
N TYR A 240 18.38 -7.29 -9.92
CA TYR A 240 17.49 -8.19 -9.21
C TYR A 240 16.71 -7.47 -8.14
N ALA A 241 15.47 -7.88 -7.93
CA ALA A 241 14.59 -7.28 -6.94
C ALA A 241 14.01 -8.32 -5.99
N SER A 242 13.75 -7.92 -4.75
CA SER A 242 12.99 -8.74 -3.81
C SER A 242 12.23 -7.88 -2.80
N LEU A 243 11.08 -8.37 -2.36
CA LEU A 243 10.26 -7.77 -1.32
C LEU A 243 10.13 -8.73 -0.15
N VAL A 244 10.42 -8.24 1.06
CA VAL A 244 10.24 -9.01 2.29
C VAL A 244 9.27 -8.28 3.21
N GLY A 245 8.08 -8.86 3.39
CA GLY A 245 7.08 -8.30 4.29
C GLY A 245 7.51 -8.34 5.76
N LYS A 246 8.13 -9.45 6.18
CA LYS A 246 8.62 -9.68 7.53
C LYS A 246 9.94 -10.47 7.53
N GLY A 247 10.88 -10.04 8.35
CA GLY A 247 12.15 -10.74 8.57
C GLY A 247 12.08 -11.71 9.75
N GLN A 248 13.21 -12.37 10.04
CA GLN A 248 13.40 -13.19 11.24
C GLN A 248 13.67 -12.30 12.44
N VAL A 249 13.27 -12.70 13.66
CA VAL A 249 13.53 -11.90 14.86
C VAL A 249 15.03 -11.71 15.08
N TYR A 250 15.47 -10.45 15.11
CA TYR A 250 16.87 -10.12 15.35
C TYR A 250 17.19 -10.19 16.86
N LYS A 251 18.04 -11.14 17.25
CA LYS A 251 18.45 -11.35 18.66
C LYS A 251 19.67 -10.52 19.08
N GLY A 252 20.28 -9.76 18.16
CA GLY A 252 21.52 -9.02 18.40
C GLY A 252 21.38 -7.64 19.07
N GLY A 253 20.17 -7.19 19.40
CA GLY A 253 19.93 -5.93 20.12
C GLY A 253 19.51 -4.72 19.28
N THR A 254 19.82 -3.51 19.77
CA THR A 254 19.53 -2.18 19.15
C THR A 254 20.61 -1.80 18.14
N VAL A 255 20.24 -1.52 16.88
CA VAL A 255 21.21 -1.11 15.84
C VAL A 255 20.89 0.26 15.27
N PHE A 256 19.61 0.65 15.14
CA PHE A 256 19.26 2.03 14.83
C PHE A 256 19.47 2.92 16.05
N LYS A 257 20.07 4.11 15.89
CA LYS A 257 20.27 5.16 16.92
C LYS A 257 19.10 5.22 17.95
N ASN A 258 19.21 4.42 19.01
CA ASN A 258 18.26 4.24 20.12
C ASN A 258 16.93 3.50 19.82
N ARG A 259 16.85 2.60 18.82
CA ARG A 259 15.66 1.75 18.53
C ARG A 259 16.04 0.29 18.28
N ARG A 260 15.27 -0.64 18.89
CA ARG A 260 15.44 -2.09 18.65
C ARG A 260 15.07 -2.39 17.20
N VAL A 261 16.03 -2.92 16.44
CA VAL A 261 15.73 -3.60 15.18
C VAL A 261 14.91 -4.83 15.57
N GLN A 262 13.77 -5.03 14.93
CA GLN A 262 12.92 -6.16 15.26
C GLN A 262 13.30 -7.37 14.42
N THR A 263 13.78 -7.17 13.18
CA THR A 263 14.03 -8.27 12.28
C THR A 263 15.28 -8.14 11.39
N ILE A 264 15.77 -9.30 10.96
CA ILE A 264 16.88 -9.49 10.03
C ILE A 264 16.40 -10.37 8.87
N THR A 265 16.89 -10.08 7.68
CA THR A 265 16.65 -10.89 6.49
C THR A 265 17.99 -11.24 5.86
N LYS A 266 18.24 -12.54 5.66
CA LYS A 266 19.41 -13.01 4.94
C LYS A 266 19.14 -13.04 3.44
N VAL A 267 20.01 -12.43 2.65
CA VAL A 267 19.99 -12.42 1.19
C VAL A 267 21.24 -13.11 0.70
N SER A 268 21.08 -14.32 0.16
CA SER A 268 22.18 -15.08 -0.43
C SER A 268 22.23 -14.80 -1.92
N VAL A 269 23.32 -14.25 -2.44
CA VAL A 269 23.52 -13.96 -3.87
C VAL A 269 24.63 -14.84 -4.42
N ASN A 270 24.26 -15.72 -5.35
CA ASN A 270 25.20 -16.60 -6.03
C ASN A 270 25.09 -16.41 -7.55
N LYS A 271 26.05 -15.67 -8.10
CA LYS A 271 26.17 -15.41 -9.53
C LYS A 271 27.62 -15.34 -9.97
N ASP A 272 27.99 -16.31 -10.80
CA ASP A 272 29.29 -16.34 -11.47
C ASP A 272 29.28 -15.36 -12.65
N ASP A 273 30.16 -14.36 -12.71
CA ASP A 273 30.57 -13.65 -13.94
C ASP A 273 29.88 -12.32 -14.35
N ARG A 274 28.88 -11.79 -13.64
CA ARG A 274 28.32 -10.44 -13.96
C ARG A 274 28.10 -9.56 -12.74
N PRO A 275 28.31 -8.24 -12.84
CA PRO A 275 28.00 -7.31 -11.77
C PRO A 275 26.49 -7.30 -11.49
N VAL A 276 26.14 -7.24 -10.20
CA VAL A 276 24.76 -7.30 -9.72
C VAL A 276 24.35 -6.01 -9.03
N ALA A 277 23.18 -5.50 -9.39
CA ALA A 277 22.46 -4.50 -8.63
C ALA A 277 21.23 -5.12 -7.96
N LEU A 278 20.98 -4.74 -6.71
CA LEU A 278 19.85 -5.22 -5.92
C LEU A 278 18.86 -4.09 -5.63
N ILE A 279 17.56 -4.37 -5.79
CA ILE A 279 16.45 -3.55 -5.30
C ILE A 279 15.77 -4.34 -4.18
N LEU A 280 15.97 -3.93 -2.93
CA LEU A 280 15.44 -4.60 -1.76
C LEU A 280 14.38 -3.74 -1.09
N ALA A 281 13.18 -4.29 -0.92
CA ALA A 281 12.06 -3.60 -0.28
C ALA A 281 11.59 -4.37 0.95
N GLY A 282 11.38 -3.67 2.07
CA GLY A 282 10.98 -4.31 3.32
C GLY A 282 9.75 -3.68 3.98
N GLY A 283 8.87 -4.53 4.50
CA GLY A 283 7.58 -4.17 5.10
C GLY A 283 7.64 -3.68 6.55
N GLU A 284 8.83 -3.66 7.16
CA GLU A 284 9.08 -3.28 8.56
C GLU A 284 10.54 -2.82 8.76
N PRO A 285 10.92 -2.30 9.95
CA PRO A 285 12.31 -1.96 10.23
C PRO A 285 13.19 -3.21 10.29
N MET A 286 14.21 -3.31 9.42
CA MET A 286 15.00 -4.53 9.28
C MET A 286 16.47 -4.31 8.88
N ILE A 287 17.29 -5.30 9.18
CA ILE A 287 18.66 -5.44 8.65
C ILE A 287 18.64 -6.43 7.49
N TRP A 288 19.25 -6.06 6.37
CA TRP A 288 19.57 -6.96 5.27
C TRP A 288 20.99 -7.49 5.45
N GLU A 289 21.13 -8.78 5.68
CA GLU A 289 22.42 -9.47 5.73
C GLU A 289 22.69 -10.09 4.37
N ILE A 290 23.62 -9.50 3.63
CA ILE A 290 23.98 -9.97 2.30
C ILE A 290 25.13 -10.97 2.43
N ASP A 291 24.90 -12.18 1.90
CA ASP A 291 25.88 -13.24 1.77
C ASP A 291 26.15 -13.45 0.29
N VAL A 292 27.41 -13.37 -0.13
CA VAL A 292 27.81 -13.25 -1.53
C VAL A 292 28.82 -14.36 -1.84
N SER A 293 28.64 -15.10 -2.93
CA SER A 293 29.62 -16.11 -3.35
C SER A 293 30.92 -15.46 -3.86
N ASP A 294 32.04 -16.20 -3.81
CA ASP A 294 33.39 -15.69 -4.09
C ASP A 294 33.57 -15.02 -5.48
N ASN A 295 32.67 -15.27 -6.43
CA ASN A 295 32.70 -14.73 -7.80
C ASN A 295 31.58 -13.73 -8.11
N THR A 296 30.80 -13.32 -7.12
CA THR A 296 29.70 -12.37 -7.31
C THR A 296 30.13 -10.97 -6.90
N ASP A 297 30.05 -9.99 -7.81
CA ASP A 297 30.28 -8.58 -7.48
C ASP A 297 28.95 -7.82 -7.34
N ILE A 298 28.62 -7.38 -6.12
CA ILE A 298 27.48 -6.50 -5.88
C ILE A 298 27.90 -5.06 -6.14
N TYR A 299 27.51 -4.54 -7.29
CA TYR A 299 27.85 -3.19 -7.74
C TYR A 299 27.04 -2.12 -6.99
N ALA A 300 25.74 -2.35 -6.83
CA ALA A 300 24.84 -1.40 -6.19
C ALA A 300 23.71 -2.07 -5.42
N VAL A 301 23.25 -1.44 -4.33
CA VAL A 301 22.05 -1.86 -3.60
C VAL A 301 21.16 -0.66 -3.33
N VAL A 302 19.86 -0.84 -3.59
CA VAL A 302 18.82 0.15 -3.33
C VAL A 302 17.88 -0.41 -2.28
N LEU A 303 17.77 0.27 -1.14
CA LEU A 303 16.83 -0.08 -0.08
C LEU A 303 15.59 0.83 -0.19
N ILE A 304 14.41 0.22 -0.21
CA ILE A 304 13.13 0.92 -0.39
C ILE A 304 12.17 0.56 0.73
N SER A 305 11.85 1.55 1.58
CA SER A 305 10.85 1.34 2.62
C SER A 305 10.30 2.64 3.21
N ARG A 306 9.15 2.50 3.88
CA ARG A 306 8.63 3.50 4.84
C ARG A 306 9.34 3.40 6.20
N TYR A 307 10.07 2.31 6.43
CA TYR A 307 10.72 1.98 7.69
C TYR A 307 12.23 2.15 7.59
N GLU A 308 12.90 2.17 8.75
CA GLU A 308 14.35 2.23 8.83
C GLU A 308 14.93 0.88 8.40
N GLN A 309 15.85 0.92 7.42
CA GLN A 309 16.55 -0.26 6.94
C GLN A 309 18.05 -0.03 6.98
N GLU A 310 18.76 -1.11 7.24
CA GLU A 310 20.23 -1.18 7.22
C GLU A 310 20.67 -2.40 6.45
N ILE A 311 21.91 -2.37 5.98
CA ILE A 311 22.50 -3.45 5.21
C ILE A 311 23.89 -3.75 5.75
N ILE A 312 24.20 -5.04 5.85
CA ILE A 312 25.48 -5.58 6.28
C ILE A 312 25.93 -6.68 5.30
N GLY A 313 27.20 -7.04 5.33
CA GLY A 313 27.75 -8.09 4.45
C GLY A 313 28.12 -7.62 3.03
N LEU A 314 28.11 -6.31 2.78
CA LEU A 314 28.58 -5.74 1.50
C LEU A 314 30.07 -5.40 1.53
N ASN A 315 30.71 -5.45 0.35
CA ASN A 315 32.04 -4.90 0.14
C ASN A 315 32.00 -3.36 0.24
N LYS A 316 33.10 -2.74 0.70
CA LYS A 316 33.27 -1.27 0.77
C LYS A 316 33.09 -0.56 -0.57
N LYS A 317 33.27 -1.26 -1.69
CA LYS A 317 33.10 -0.71 -3.05
C LYS A 317 31.64 -0.65 -3.51
N THR A 318 30.72 -1.37 -2.85
CA THR A 318 29.31 -1.42 -3.24
C THR A 318 28.62 -0.09 -2.94
N ILE A 319 27.91 0.44 -3.93
CA ILE A 319 27.18 1.70 -3.79
C ILE A 319 25.82 1.43 -3.18
N VAL A 320 25.53 2.02 -2.02
CA VAL A 320 24.25 1.82 -1.33
C VAL A 320 23.40 3.09 -1.39
N LEU A 321 22.24 2.98 -2.05
CA LEU A 321 21.19 3.99 -2.02
C LEU A 321 20.12 3.57 -1.01
N ASN A 322 20.20 4.14 0.19
CA ASN A 322 19.21 3.88 1.24
C ASN A 322 18.09 4.94 1.19
N SER A 323 17.00 4.61 0.49
CA SER A 323 15.85 5.49 0.35
C SER A 323 14.88 5.31 1.52
N LYS A 324 15.00 6.17 2.54
CA LYS A 324 14.05 6.26 3.64
C LYS A 324 12.85 7.11 3.25
N SER A 325 11.70 6.50 2.98
CA SER A 325 10.43 7.22 2.79
C SER A 325 9.82 7.66 4.12
N ARG A 326 10.54 8.44 4.91
CA ARG A 326 9.93 9.41 5.82
C ARG A 326 10.04 10.76 5.14
N LYS A 327 8.91 11.43 4.96
CA LYS A 327 8.85 12.77 4.35
C LYS A 327 9.07 12.81 2.83
N GLY A 328 8.63 11.82 2.04
CA GLY A 328 8.56 11.96 0.56
C GLY A 328 9.86 12.39 -0.13
N GLN A 329 11.01 12.10 0.49
CA GLN A 329 12.36 12.23 -0.04
C GLN A 329 12.87 10.81 -0.35
N GLY A 330 13.75 10.67 -1.34
CA GLY A 330 14.28 9.38 -1.84
C GLY A 330 13.47 8.78 -3.00
N CYS A 331 13.63 7.48 -3.25
CA CYS A 331 12.86 6.64 -4.19
C CYS A 331 11.38 6.45 -3.85
N GLY A 332 10.86 7.23 -2.89
CA GLY A 332 9.52 7.08 -2.37
C GLY A 332 9.36 5.76 -1.59
N TYR A 333 8.11 5.46 -1.25
CA TYR A 333 7.73 4.09 -0.90
C TYR A 333 7.07 3.51 -2.14
N VAL A 334 7.50 2.32 -2.52
CA VAL A 334 6.78 1.58 -3.55
C VAL A 334 6.17 0.35 -2.92
N SER A 335 4.84 0.26 -2.98
CA SER A 335 4.10 -0.92 -2.56
C SER A 335 4.17 -1.95 -3.68
N PHE A 336 5.33 -2.55 -3.86
CA PHE A 336 5.41 -3.81 -4.57
C PHE A 336 4.82 -4.85 -3.64
N SER A 337 3.78 -5.53 -4.07
CA SER A 337 3.40 -6.85 -3.57
C SER A 337 3.52 -7.79 -4.77
N ASP A 338 3.43 -9.10 -4.55
CA ASP A 338 3.35 -10.07 -5.66
C ASP A 338 2.18 -9.75 -6.62
N GLN A 339 1.21 -8.93 -6.19
CA GLN A 339 0.06 -8.48 -6.96
C GLN A 339 0.24 -7.10 -7.61
N ASN A 340 1.35 -6.38 -7.37
CA ASN A 340 1.57 -5.02 -7.86
C ASN A 340 3.05 -4.75 -8.24
N LEU A 341 3.65 -5.67 -9.00
CA LEU A 341 5.03 -5.54 -9.52
C LEU A 341 5.16 -4.50 -10.65
N VAL A 342 4.05 -3.94 -11.14
CA VAL A 342 3.99 -3.02 -12.30
C VAL A 342 4.87 -1.78 -12.13
N GLN A 343 5.19 -1.37 -10.91
CA GLN A 343 6.02 -0.18 -10.68
C GLN A 343 7.54 -0.47 -10.74
N LEU A 344 7.94 -1.75 -10.84
CA LEU A 344 9.32 -2.18 -10.56
C LEU A 344 10.24 -1.90 -11.75
N ASN A 345 9.81 -2.20 -12.96
CA ASN A 345 10.56 -1.84 -14.17
C ASN A 345 10.67 -0.32 -14.36
N PRO A 346 9.61 0.48 -14.19
CA PRO A 346 9.74 1.95 -14.18
C PRO A 346 10.77 2.47 -13.17
N LEU A 347 10.80 1.90 -11.97
CA LEU A 347 11.78 2.25 -10.94
C LEU A 347 13.20 1.83 -11.35
N SER A 348 13.37 0.58 -11.82
CA SER A 348 14.65 0.05 -12.27
C SER A 348 15.25 0.88 -13.41
N ARG A 349 14.44 1.27 -14.41
CA ARG A 349 14.91 2.12 -15.51
C ARG A 349 15.35 3.51 -15.03
N ARG A 350 14.70 4.06 -14.02
CA ARG A 350 15.10 5.33 -13.41
C ARG A 350 16.45 5.22 -12.68
N LEU A 351 16.69 4.10 -12.01
CA LEU A 351 17.89 3.88 -11.20
C LEU A 351 19.10 3.42 -12.00
N PHE A 352 18.88 2.54 -12.98
CA PHE A 352 19.92 1.79 -13.68
C PHE A 352 19.87 1.92 -15.20
N GLY A 353 18.91 2.68 -15.75
CA GLY A 353 18.72 2.81 -17.20
C GLY A 353 18.13 1.56 -17.89
N LYS A 354 17.83 0.49 -17.15
CA LYS A 354 17.25 -0.76 -17.68
C LYS A 354 16.17 -1.36 -16.77
N SER A 355 15.31 -2.20 -17.34
CA SER A 355 14.30 -2.96 -16.58
C SER A 355 14.97 -3.97 -15.63
N SER A 356 14.22 -4.42 -14.62
CA SER A 356 14.71 -5.45 -13.70
C SER A 356 14.77 -6.78 -14.43
N ASP A 357 15.89 -7.49 -14.31
CA ASP A 357 16.08 -8.78 -14.97
C ASP A 357 15.25 -9.87 -14.28
N MET A 358 15.08 -9.80 -12.96
CA MET A 358 14.29 -10.78 -12.20
C MET A 358 13.82 -10.27 -10.83
N TYR A 359 12.65 -10.73 -10.39
CA TYR A 359 12.12 -10.57 -9.04
C TYR A 359 12.14 -11.91 -8.30
N PHE A 360 12.75 -11.95 -7.11
CA PHE A 360 12.86 -13.14 -6.27
C PHE A 360 11.87 -13.06 -5.12
N VAL A 361 10.97 -14.05 -5.07
CA VAL A 361 10.06 -14.25 -3.93
C VAL A 361 10.85 -14.91 -2.79
N PRO A 362 10.75 -14.41 -1.54
CA PRO A 362 11.39 -15.05 -0.39
C PRO A 362 10.91 -16.49 -0.22
N GLU A 363 11.84 -17.45 -0.14
CA GLU A 363 11.51 -18.88 0.02
C GLU A 363 11.04 -19.20 1.45
N ARG A 364 11.55 -18.44 2.42
CA ARG A 364 11.22 -18.56 3.85
C ARG A 364 11.13 -17.18 4.48
N LEU A 365 10.55 -17.13 5.67
CA LEU A 365 10.49 -15.90 6.46
C LEU A 365 11.90 -15.35 6.68
N GLY A 366 12.15 -14.15 6.16
CA GLY A 366 13.44 -13.47 6.25
C GLY A 366 14.60 -14.14 5.51
N GLU A 367 14.35 -14.97 4.49
CA GLU A 367 15.40 -15.52 3.63
C GLU A 367 15.08 -15.30 2.15
N VAL A 368 16.02 -14.72 1.41
CA VAL A 368 15.97 -14.53 -0.04
C VAL A 368 17.18 -15.19 -0.66
N THR A 369 16.96 -16.08 -1.64
CA THR A 369 18.04 -16.74 -2.38
C THR A 369 18.00 -16.26 -3.83
N ILE A 370 19.07 -15.61 -4.27
CA ILE A 370 19.26 -15.10 -5.64
C ILE A 370 20.28 -15.99 -6.34
N ASN A 371 19.81 -16.91 -7.17
CA ASN A 371 20.65 -17.82 -7.95
C ASN A 371 20.41 -17.65 -9.45
N SER A 372 21.49 -17.52 -10.24
CA SER A 372 21.43 -17.35 -11.70
C SER A 372 21.09 -18.62 -12.49
N LYS A 373 21.11 -19.80 -11.85
CA LYS A 373 20.86 -21.12 -12.50
C LYS A 373 19.39 -21.47 -12.74
N ILE A 374 18.50 -20.48 -12.78
CA ILE A 374 17.13 -20.69 -13.28
C ILE A 374 17.03 -19.99 -14.63
N ILE A 375 17.59 -20.62 -15.67
CA ILE A 375 17.28 -20.30 -17.06
C ILE A 375 16.76 -21.59 -17.70
N GLU A 376 15.48 -21.53 -18.06
CA GLU A 376 14.70 -22.41 -18.94
C GLU A 376 14.75 -23.93 -18.68
N GLY A 377 13.62 -24.44 -18.18
CA GLY A 377 13.32 -25.87 -18.14
C GLY A 377 13.95 -26.57 -16.94
N THR A 378 13.12 -27.06 -16.02
CA THR A 378 13.48 -27.88 -14.86
C THR A 378 14.36 -27.23 -13.78
N VAL A 379 13.70 -26.60 -12.81
CA VAL A 379 14.04 -26.86 -11.40
C VAL A 379 12.87 -27.63 -10.80
N LYS A 380 13.10 -28.91 -10.50
CA LYS A 380 12.20 -29.67 -9.63
C LYS A 380 12.04 -28.84 -8.37
N ALA A 381 10.81 -28.40 -8.09
CA ALA A 381 10.42 -27.87 -6.80
C ALA A 381 11.06 -28.78 -5.74
N ASN A 382 11.95 -28.22 -4.92
CA ASN A 382 12.37 -28.92 -3.72
C ASN A 382 11.10 -29.07 -2.88
N LYS A 383 10.53 -30.28 -2.96
CA LYS A 383 9.37 -30.76 -2.20
C LYS A 383 9.67 -30.63 -0.70
N LYS A 384 9.51 -29.43 -0.15
CA LYS A 384 9.28 -29.20 1.28
C LYS A 384 8.42 -27.95 1.50
N TYR A 385 7.45 -27.74 0.62
CA TYR A 385 6.13 -27.32 1.08
C TYR A 385 5.23 -28.54 0.95
N LYS A 386 4.97 -29.22 2.07
CA LYS A 386 3.82 -30.11 2.15
C LYS A 386 2.62 -29.18 2.31
N PRO A 387 1.75 -28.97 1.30
CA PRO A 387 0.38 -28.65 1.64
C PRO A 387 -0.07 -29.74 2.62
N SER A 388 -0.71 -29.33 3.73
CA SER A 388 -1.33 -30.28 4.66
C SER A 388 -2.04 -31.36 3.84
N PRO A 389 -1.88 -32.65 4.18
CA PRO A 389 -2.59 -33.70 3.47
C PRO A 389 -4.07 -33.31 3.50
N VAL A 390 -4.65 -33.09 2.32
CA VAL A 390 -6.08 -33.30 2.15
C VAL A 390 -6.23 -34.77 2.51
N THR A 391 -6.64 -35.03 3.74
CA THR A 391 -7.14 -36.34 4.13
C THR A 391 -8.20 -36.66 3.09
N ASN A 392 -7.99 -37.75 2.36
CA ASN A 392 -9.04 -38.42 1.64
C ASN A 392 -10.17 -38.63 2.65
N ILE A 393 -11.17 -37.76 2.61
CA ILE A 393 -12.45 -38.04 3.21
C ILE A 393 -12.99 -39.15 2.33
N GLU A 394 -12.86 -40.38 2.82
CA GLU A 394 -13.65 -41.50 2.34
C GLU A 394 -15.08 -40.99 2.18
N ALA A 395 -15.62 -41.18 0.97
CA ALA A 395 -16.97 -40.79 0.63
C ALA A 395 -17.93 -41.42 1.65
N SER A 396 -18.32 -40.63 2.64
CA SER A 396 -19.44 -40.96 3.51
C SER A 396 -20.65 -41.10 2.59
N PRO A 397 -21.42 -42.21 2.64
CA PRO A 397 -22.55 -42.40 1.76
C PRO A 397 -23.54 -41.27 2.01
N SER A 398 -23.58 -40.32 1.07
CA SER A 398 -24.50 -39.20 1.14
C SER A 398 -25.91 -39.77 1.09
N TYR A 399 -26.67 -39.56 2.16
CA TYR A 399 -28.11 -39.66 2.12
C TYR A 399 -28.62 -38.81 0.95
N TYR A 400 -29.04 -39.49 -0.12
CA TYR A 400 -29.71 -38.87 -1.27
C TYR A 400 -31.01 -38.26 -0.75
N THR A 401 -30.98 -36.96 -0.47
CA THR A 401 -32.18 -36.14 -0.50
C THR A 401 -32.24 -35.47 -1.88
N PRO A 402 -33.38 -35.51 -2.59
CA PRO A 402 -33.50 -34.88 -3.90
C PRO A 402 -33.13 -33.40 -3.78
N ARG A 403 -32.05 -32.99 -4.43
CA ARG A 403 -31.56 -31.61 -4.40
C ARG A 403 -32.59 -30.71 -5.07
N ARG A 404 -33.18 -29.79 -4.32
CA ARG A 404 -34.06 -28.74 -4.84
C ARG A 404 -33.21 -27.83 -5.74
N ILE A 405 -33.38 -27.94 -7.05
CA ILE A 405 -32.70 -27.10 -8.05
C ILE A 405 -33.01 -25.63 -7.70
N LEU A 406 -31.98 -24.83 -7.45
CA LEU A 406 -32.16 -23.41 -7.18
C LEU A 406 -32.58 -22.70 -8.48
N PRO A 407 -33.43 -21.64 -8.43
CA PRO A 407 -33.87 -20.92 -9.63
C PRO A 407 -32.73 -20.51 -10.57
N ARG A 408 -31.56 -20.19 -10.00
CA ARG A 408 -30.32 -19.83 -10.72
C ARG A 408 -29.79 -20.95 -11.63
N GLU A 409 -29.90 -22.20 -11.23
CA GLU A 409 -29.39 -23.35 -12.00
C GLU A 409 -30.29 -23.66 -13.20
N VAL A 410 -31.59 -23.31 -13.12
CA VAL A 410 -32.56 -23.57 -14.19
C VAL A 410 -32.27 -22.72 -15.45
N GLU A 411 -31.94 -21.44 -15.27
CA GLU A 411 -31.66 -20.53 -16.39
C GLU A 411 -30.38 -20.93 -17.14
N ILE A 412 -29.34 -21.35 -16.41
CA ILE A 412 -28.10 -21.86 -17.01
C ILE A 412 -28.39 -23.13 -17.81
N LEU A 413 -29.11 -24.09 -17.21
CA LEU A 413 -29.45 -25.35 -17.89
C LEU A 413 -30.28 -25.09 -19.15
N LYS A 414 -31.18 -24.11 -19.12
CA LYS A 414 -31.93 -23.67 -20.30
C LYS A 414 -30.99 -23.14 -21.39
N ALA A 415 -30.11 -22.18 -21.06
CA ALA A 415 -29.15 -21.62 -22.02
C ALA A 415 -28.19 -22.70 -22.61
N VAL A 416 -27.83 -23.71 -21.81
CA VAL A 416 -27.08 -24.89 -22.27
C VAL A 416 -27.92 -25.74 -23.21
N SER A 417 -29.15 -26.07 -22.84
CA SER A 417 -30.05 -26.90 -23.67
C SER A 417 -30.44 -26.26 -25.00
N GLU A 418 -30.52 -24.92 -25.03
CA GLU A 418 -30.82 -24.12 -26.23
C GLU A 418 -29.56 -23.84 -27.07
N GLY A 419 -28.41 -24.38 -26.65
CA GLY A 419 -27.15 -24.32 -27.38
C GLY A 419 -26.53 -22.92 -27.44
N TYR A 420 -26.86 -22.02 -26.52
CA TYR A 420 -26.17 -20.73 -26.40
C TYR A 420 -24.77 -20.89 -25.80
N ILE A 421 -24.66 -21.76 -24.80
CA ILE A 421 -23.43 -21.98 -24.03
C ILE A 421 -23.21 -23.47 -23.75
N ARG A 422 -21.96 -23.84 -23.44
CA ARG A 422 -21.62 -25.11 -22.80
C ARG A 422 -20.72 -24.88 -21.61
N THR A 423 -20.66 -25.82 -20.67
CA THR A 423 -19.65 -25.78 -19.59
C THR A 423 -18.25 -25.74 -20.20
N ALA A 424 -17.38 -24.89 -19.65
CA ALA A 424 -15.99 -24.85 -20.05
C ALA A 424 -15.24 -26.09 -19.52
N MET A 425 -14.37 -26.63 -20.36
CA MET A 425 -13.43 -27.68 -20.02
C MET A 425 -12.08 -27.06 -19.68
N ASP A 426 -11.20 -27.82 -19.02
CA ASP A 426 -9.84 -27.37 -18.73
C ASP A 426 -9.10 -26.94 -20.02
N GLN A 427 -9.35 -27.65 -21.13
CA GLN A 427 -8.81 -27.33 -22.46
C GLN A 427 -9.16 -25.90 -22.92
N ASP A 428 -10.36 -25.41 -22.63
CA ASP A 428 -10.76 -24.05 -23.03
C ASP A 428 -9.95 -22.99 -22.27
N THR A 429 -9.60 -23.29 -21.01
CA THR A 429 -8.74 -22.44 -20.18
C THR A 429 -7.29 -22.48 -20.67
N GLU A 430 -6.80 -23.65 -21.05
CA GLU A 430 -5.44 -23.80 -21.58
C GLU A 430 -5.26 -23.07 -22.92
N ILE A 431 -6.27 -23.08 -23.81
CA ILE A 431 -6.24 -22.33 -25.08
C ILE A 431 -6.10 -20.82 -24.82
N TRP A 432 -6.84 -20.28 -23.85
CA TRP A 432 -6.72 -18.88 -23.45
C TRP A 432 -5.31 -18.55 -22.97
N LEU A 433 -4.77 -19.37 -22.06
CA LEU A 433 -3.43 -19.17 -21.51
C LEU A 433 -2.35 -19.28 -22.59
N ASP A 434 -2.44 -20.26 -23.49
CA ASP A 434 -1.49 -20.44 -24.60
C ASP A 434 -1.44 -19.23 -25.54
N LEU A 435 -2.61 -18.74 -25.94
CA LEU A 435 -2.69 -17.60 -26.86
C LEU A 435 -2.18 -16.32 -26.22
N LEU A 436 -2.50 -16.12 -24.94
CA LEU A 436 -2.06 -14.96 -24.20
C LEU A 436 -0.55 -15.01 -23.91
N GLU A 437 -0.02 -16.19 -23.59
CA GLU A 437 1.41 -16.41 -23.41
C GLU A 437 2.19 -16.11 -24.69
N ARG A 438 1.71 -16.58 -25.85
CA ARG A 438 2.31 -16.26 -27.15
C ARG A 438 2.30 -14.75 -27.44
N LYS A 439 1.19 -14.08 -27.14
CA LYS A 439 1.07 -12.62 -27.29
C LYS A 439 2.10 -11.88 -26.43
N GLU A 440 2.21 -12.24 -25.16
CA GLU A 440 3.16 -11.63 -24.24
C GLU A 440 4.63 -11.93 -24.57
N ARG A 441 4.94 -13.10 -25.14
CA ARG A 441 6.31 -13.40 -25.62
C ARG A 441 6.72 -12.54 -26.81
N VAL A 442 5.79 -12.20 -27.70
CA VAL A 442 6.07 -11.42 -28.91
C VAL A 442 6.05 -9.92 -28.63
N SER A 443 5.09 -9.46 -27.83
CA SER A 443 4.89 -8.06 -27.51
C SER A 443 4.43 -7.93 -26.06
N PRO A 444 5.37 -7.90 -25.09
CA PRO A 444 5.03 -7.79 -23.68
C PRO A 444 4.19 -6.53 -23.43
N THR A 445 2.95 -6.69 -23.00
CA THR A 445 2.09 -5.57 -22.61
C THR A 445 2.15 -5.32 -21.10
N ILE A 446 2.69 -6.29 -20.35
CA ILE A 446 2.89 -6.21 -18.91
C ILE A 446 4.34 -5.79 -18.63
N ASP A 447 4.54 -4.54 -18.20
CA ASP A 447 5.86 -4.03 -17.78
C ASP A 447 6.22 -4.47 -16.35
N VAL A 448 6.31 -5.78 -16.15
CA VAL A 448 6.75 -6.44 -14.91
C VAL A 448 8.00 -7.27 -15.17
N PRO A 449 8.89 -7.44 -14.18
CA PRO A 449 10.02 -8.35 -14.32
C PRO A 449 9.56 -9.82 -14.28
N LEU A 450 10.42 -10.70 -14.78
CA LEU A 450 10.29 -12.15 -14.57
C LEU A 450 10.33 -12.46 -13.08
N ILE A 451 9.47 -13.37 -12.62
CA ILE A 451 9.44 -13.81 -11.22
C ILE A 451 10.20 -15.15 -11.12
N ALA A 452 11.19 -15.22 -10.25
CA ALA A 452 12.01 -16.42 -10.06
C ALA A 452 11.13 -17.61 -9.65
N GLY A 453 11.28 -18.74 -10.35
CA GLY A 453 10.49 -19.95 -10.10
C GLY A 453 9.03 -19.89 -10.57
N VAL A 454 8.61 -18.81 -11.23
CA VAL A 454 7.27 -18.63 -11.77
C VAL A 454 7.36 -18.45 -13.28
N THR A 455 6.65 -19.29 -14.01
CA THR A 455 6.55 -19.21 -15.47
C THR A 455 5.71 -18.00 -15.89
N LEU A 456 5.95 -17.47 -17.09
CA LEU A 456 5.07 -16.44 -17.68
C LEU A 456 3.60 -16.87 -17.62
N ARG A 457 3.32 -18.14 -17.92
CA ARG A 457 1.98 -18.72 -17.83
C ARG A 457 1.31 -18.55 -16.46
N GLU A 458 2.08 -18.63 -15.38
CA GLU A 458 1.56 -18.49 -14.02
C GLU A 458 1.26 -17.04 -13.63
N THR A 459 1.80 -16.05 -14.35
CA THR A 459 1.50 -14.62 -14.15
C THR A 459 0.31 -14.14 -14.97
N LEU A 460 -0.17 -14.94 -15.92
CA LEU A 460 -1.31 -14.63 -16.77
C LEU A 460 -2.66 -14.75 -16.03
N PRO A 461 -3.69 -13.98 -16.44
CA PRO A 461 -5.02 -14.02 -15.84
C PRO A 461 -5.67 -15.39 -16.08
N LYS A 462 -5.87 -16.13 -15.00
CA LYS A 462 -6.48 -17.47 -15.02
C LYS A 462 -8.01 -17.38 -15.03
N ILE A 463 -8.64 -18.25 -15.81
CA ILE A 463 -10.10 -18.44 -15.79
C ILE A 463 -10.46 -19.29 -14.56
N TYR A 464 -11.36 -18.79 -13.72
CA TYR A 464 -11.91 -19.58 -12.61
C TYR A 464 -12.95 -20.57 -13.15
N SER A 465 -12.57 -21.84 -13.28
CA SER A 465 -13.37 -22.90 -13.93
C SER A 465 -14.70 -23.22 -13.24
N GLY A 466 -14.83 -22.94 -11.93
CA GLY A 466 -16.02 -23.31 -11.15
C GLY A 466 -17.36 -22.70 -11.59
N ASN A 467 -17.36 -21.70 -12.50
CA ASN A 467 -18.56 -21.14 -13.15
C ASN A 467 -18.24 -20.62 -14.58
N ALA A 468 -17.40 -21.34 -15.32
CA ALA A 468 -16.99 -20.94 -16.66
C ALA A 468 -17.77 -21.66 -17.76
N TYR A 469 -18.14 -20.91 -18.79
CA TYR A 469 -18.94 -21.37 -19.93
C TYR A 469 -18.33 -20.88 -21.24
N VAL A 470 -18.43 -21.69 -22.29
CA VAL A 470 -18.02 -21.30 -23.65
C VAL A 470 -19.26 -20.87 -24.43
N VAL A 471 -19.19 -19.70 -25.05
CA VAL A 471 -20.25 -19.16 -25.92
C VAL A 471 -20.21 -19.88 -27.26
N LEU A 472 -21.34 -20.41 -27.72
CA LEU A 472 -21.43 -21.24 -28.93
C LEU A 472 -22.01 -20.50 -30.14
N LYS A 473 -22.71 -19.38 -29.93
CA LYS A 473 -23.29 -18.53 -30.98
C LYS A 473 -23.47 -17.10 -30.49
N ASP A 474 -23.54 -16.14 -31.41
CA ASP A 474 -23.79 -14.73 -31.11
C ASP A 474 -25.10 -14.58 -30.33
N THR A 475 -25.04 -13.90 -29.17
CA THR A 475 -26.18 -13.76 -28.26
C THR A 475 -25.95 -12.64 -27.24
N SER A 476 -26.97 -12.34 -26.42
CA SER A 476 -26.86 -11.47 -25.25
C SER A 476 -27.17 -12.20 -23.95
N CYS A 477 -26.68 -11.69 -22.83
CA CYS A 477 -27.06 -12.18 -21.50
C CYS A 477 -28.56 -12.00 -21.20
N THR A 478 -29.25 -11.10 -21.91
CA THR A 478 -30.71 -10.95 -21.84
C THR A 478 -31.42 -12.11 -22.54
N GLU A 479 -30.97 -12.50 -23.74
CA GLU A 479 -31.54 -13.64 -24.49
C GLU A 479 -31.34 -14.96 -23.77
N MET A 480 -30.16 -15.15 -23.15
CA MET A 480 -29.88 -16.33 -22.33
C MET A 480 -30.61 -16.32 -20.98
N ASN A 481 -31.25 -15.20 -20.61
CA ASN A 481 -31.84 -14.97 -19.29
C ASN A 481 -30.82 -15.16 -18.14
N LEU A 482 -29.60 -14.62 -18.31
CA LEU A 482 -28.46 -14.70 -17.36
C LEU A 482 -28.02 -13.33 -16.82
N ASN A 483 -28.82 -12.29 -17.03
CA ASN A 483 -28.54 -10.89 -16.67
C ASN A 483 -28.29 -10.64 -15.16
N ALA A 484 -28.75 -11.53 -14.28
CA ALA A 484 -28.55 -11.44 -12.83
C ALA A 484 -27.38 -12.30 -12.30
N GLN A 485 -26.63 -12.97 -13.18
CA GLN A 485 -25.68 -14.00 -12.77
C GLN A 485 -24.21 -13.59 -12.93
N SER A 486 -23.41 -13.81 -11.88
CA SER A 486 -21.94 -13.72 -11.97
C SER A 486 -21.38 -15.02 -12.54
N LEU A 487 -21.08 -15.02 -13.85
CA LEU A 487 -20.55 -16.14 -14.63
C LEU A 487 -19.24 -15.73 -15.34
N SER A 488 -18.46 -16.71 -15.77
CA SER A 488 -17.30 -16.48 -16.64
C SER A 488 -17.61 -16.99 -18.05
N PHE A 489 -17.50 -16.16 -19.07
CA PHE A 489 -17.67 -16.55 -20.47
C PHE A 489 -16.34 -16.57 -21.20
N ILE A 490 -16.05 -17.68 -21.89
CA ILE A 490 -14.99 -17.81 -22.87
C ILE A 490 -15.64 -17.66 -24.24
N VAL A 491 -15.20 -16.67 -25.01
CA VAL A 491 -15.76 -16.36 -26.34
C VAL A 491 -14.77 -16.87 -27.39
N PRO A 492 -15.09 -17.95 -28.13
CA PRO A 492 -14.25 -18.46 -29.21
C PRO A 492 -14.05 -17.47 -30.34
N LYS A 493 -12.98 -17.69 -31.13
CA LYS A 493 -12.75 -16.91 -32.35
C LYS A 493 -13.94 -17.03 -33.30
N GLY A 494 -14.37 -15.90 -33.87
CA GLY A 494 -15.49 -15.80 -34.79
C GLY A 494 -16.86 -15.63 -34.13
N ILE A 495 -16.93 -15.58 -32.79
CA ILE A 495 -18.16 -15.32 -32.03
C ILE A 495 -18.04 -13.97 -31.35
N ASN A 496 -19.11 -13.17 -31.37
CA ASN A 496 -19.16 -11.89 -30.70
C ASN A 496 -19.34 -12.05 -29.17
N PRO A 497 -18.66 -11.26 -28.33
CA PRO A 497 -18.85 -11.30 -26.89
C PRO A 497 -20.31 -10.99 -26.49
N PRO A 498 -20.88 -11.69 -25.50
CA PRO A 498 -22.27 -11.48 -25.13
C PRO A 498 -22.49 -10.09 -24.53
N GLU A 499 -23.52 -9.41 -25.04
CA GLU A 499 -23.91 -8.07 -24.61
C GLU A 499 -24.85 -8.09 -23.38
N ASN A 500 -25.02 -6.95 -22.73
CA ASN A 500 -25.99 -6.75 -21.62
C ASN A 500 -25.82 -7.71 -20.42
N CYS A 501 -24.58 -8.14 -20.16
CA CYS A 501 -24.25 -8.99 -19.01
C CYS A 501 -24.09 -8.19 -17.71
N SER A 502 -24.36 -8.86 -16.59
CA SER A 502 -24.23 -8.32 -15.23
C SER A 502 -22.83 -7.72 -14.98
N PRO A 503 -22.70 -6.68 -14.13
CA PRO A 503 -21.40 -6.16 -13.70
C PRO A 503 -20.47 -7.23 -13.08
N GLY A 504 -21.02 -8.33 -12.56
CA GLY A 504 -20.27 -9.46 -12.01
C GLY A 504 -19.87 -10.55 -13.01
N THR A 505 -20.17 -10.39 -14.31
CA THR A 505 -19.81 -11.35 -15.36
C THR A 505 -18.39 -11.08 -15.87
N ASP A 506 -17.56 -12.11 -15.88
CA ASP A 506 -16.22 -12.08 -16.46
C ASP A 506 -16.30 -12.59 -17.92
N ILE A 507 -15.70 -11.88 -18.88
CA ILE A 507 -15.68 -12.24 -20.30
C ILE A 507 -14.22 -12.33 -20.74
N TYR A 508 -13.85 -13.45 -21.36
CA TYR A 508 -12.53 -13.73 -21.93
C TYR A 508 -12.70 -13.91 -23.44
N ASP A 509 -12.25 -12.92 -24.22
CA ASP A 509 -12.48 -12.86 -25.67
C ASP A 509 -11.26 -13.34 -26.46
N LEU A 510 -11.38 -14.49 -27.12
CA LEU A 510 -10.32 -15.10 -27.93
C LEU A 510 -10.12 -14.40 -29.29
N ASN A 511 -11.03 -13.52 -29.70
CA ASN A 511 -10.84 -12.69 -30.90
C ASN A 511 -9.77 -11.62 -30.66
N THR A 512 -9.87 -10.92 -29.54
CA THR A 512 -9.01 -9.77 -29.20
C THR A 512 -7.88 -10.11 -28.22
N LEU A 513 -7.97 -11.28 -27.57
CA LEU A 513 -7.14 -11.64 -26.42
C LEU A 513 -7.21 -10.56 -25.34
N SER A 514 -8.45 -10.17 -25.02
CA SER A 514 -8.78 -9.22 -23.96
C SER A 514 -9.83 -9.82 -23.03
N CYS A 515 -9.90 -9.30 -21.81
CA CYS A 515 -10.85 -9.73 -20.79
C CYS A 515 -11.57 -8.53 -20.16
N THR A 516 -12.81 -8.74 -19.68
CA THR A 516 -13.56 -7.70 -18.95
C THR A 516 -14.36 -8.31 -17.83
N GLY A 517 -14.47 -7.65 -16.68
CA GLY A 517 -15.23 -8.17 -15.54
C GLY A 517 -14.85 -7.57 -14.18
N ALA A 518 -15.65 -7.84 -13.15
CA ALA A 518 -15.46 -7.24 -11.82
C ALA A 518 -14.24 -7.76 -11.07
N ARG A 519 -13.74 -8.96 -11.40
CA ARG A 519 -12.69 -9.64 -10.63
C ARG A 519 -11.26 -9.28 -11.03
N PHE A 520 -11.09 -8.57 -12.14
CA PHE A 520 -9.78 -8.45 -12.76
C PHE A 520 -8.87 -7.33 -12.22
N GLY A 521 -9.35 -6.48 -11.31
CA GLY A 521 -8.56 -5.35 -10.80
C GLY A 521 -7.92 -4.54 -11.94
N ARG A 522 -6.69 -4.02 -11.73
CA ARG A 522 -5.89 -3.34 -12.77
C ARG A 522 -4.99 -4.32 -13.52
N HIS A 523 -5.56 -5.31 -14.21
CA HIS A 523 -4.77 -6.21 -15.05
C HIS A 523 -4.60 -5.64 -16.47
N PRO A 524 -3.41 -5.66 -17.11
CA PRO A 524 -3.20 -5.00 -18.41
C PRO A 524 -4.07 -5.55 -19.55
N HIS A 525 -4.34 -6.86 -19.52
CA HIS A 525 -5.23 -7.52 -20.48
C HIS A 525 -6.71 -7.46 -20.13
N CYS A 526 -7.03 -7.20 -18.85
CA CYS A 526 -8.40 -7.31 -18.37
C CYS A 526 -8.88 -5.99 -17.78
N ARG A 527 -9.97 -5.45 -18.32
CA ARG A 527 -10.55 -4.21 -17.81
C ARG A 527 -11.59 -4.51 -16.74
N THR A 528 -11.56 -3.74 -15.66
CA THR A 528 -12.70 -3.72 -14.73
C THR A 528 -13.89 -3.08 -15.44
N ARG A 529 -15.05 -3.75 -15.46
CA ARG A 529 -16.31 -3.06 -15.80
C ARG A 529 -16.64 -2.15 -14.62
N GLY A 530 -16.71 -0.84 -14.88
CA GLY A 530 -17.14 0.13 -13.87
C GLY A 530 -18.55 -0.21 -13.41
N TYR A 531 -18.77 -0.12 -12.09
CA TYR A 531 -20.10 -0.17 -11.48
C TYR A 531 -20.88 1.10 -11.82
#